data_AF-A0AAP8GM91-F1
#
_entry.id   AF-A0AAP8GM91-F1
#
_cell.length_a   1.000
_cell.length_b   1.000
_cell.length_c   1.000
_cell.angle_alpha   90.00
_cell.angle_beta   90.00
_cell.angle_gamma   90.00
#
_symmetry.space_group_name_H-M   'P 1'
#
loop_
_entity.id
_entity.type
_entity.pdbx_description
1 polymer ?
#
loop_
_entity_poly.entity_id
_entity_poly.type
_entity_poly.pdbx_seq_one_letter_code
_entity_poly.pdbx_strand_id
1 'polypeptide(L)' 'MKIISKRQAMHIYRQHPESKLSAFCTGHYQWHGSVCHYYGREVQDISGVLAVFVERRQGRAGPYAILRSVTVN' A
#
# COMPACT_ATOMS: atom_id res chain seq x y z
N MET A 1 -7.03 -1.12 9.50
CA MET A 1 -6.80 0.21 8.88
C MET A 1 -7.33 0.27 7.45
N LYS A 2 -7.41 1.45 6.80
CA LYS A 2 -7.92 1.60 5.42
C LYS A 2 -6.79 1.84 4.41
N ILE A 3 -6.96 1.33 3.19
CA ILE A 3 -6.06 1.64 2.07
C ILE A 3 -6.26 3.11 1.68
N ILE A 4 -5.16 3.87 1.64
CA ILE A 4 -5.14 5.29 1.27
C ILE A 4 -4.41 5.51 -0.05
N SER A 5 -4.52 6.73 -0.59
CA SER A 5 -3.77 7.10 -1.79
C SER A 5 -2.26 7.09 -1.52
N LYS A 6 -1.46 6.80 -2.56
CA LYS A 6 0.00 6.87 -2.48
C LYS A 6 0.46 8.26 -2.01
N ARG A 7 -0.21 9.33 -2.44
CA ARG A 7 0.10 10.70 -2.00
C ARG A 7 -0.04 10.87 -0.48
N GLN A 8 -1.14 10.37 0.09
CA GLN A 8 -1.34 10.42 1.55
C GLN A 8 -0.33 9.55 2.29
N ALA A 9 -0.05 8.34 1.80
CA ALA A 9 0.97 7.48 2.39
C ALA A 9 2.37 8.12 2.35
N MET A 10 2.74 8.80 1.25
CA MET A 10 4.01 9.51 1.17
C MET A 10 4.06 10.76 2.06
N HIS A 11 2.91 11.38 2.36
CA HIS A 11 2.85 12.47 3.34
C HIS A 11 3.19 11.94 4.74
N ILE A 12 2.56 10.83 5.15
CA ILE A 12 2.85 10.15 6.41
C ILE A 12 4.32 9.71 6.45
N TYR A 13 4.82 9.05 5.40
CA TYR A 13 6.23 8.65 5.30
C TYR A 13 7.22 9.80 5.58
N ARG A 14 6.94 11.01 5.06
CA ARG A 14 7.79 12.19 5.29
C ARG A 14 7.68 12.77 6.70
N GLN A 15 6.58 12.52 7.41
CA GLN A 15 6.38 12.95 8.79
C GLN A 15 7.09 12.04 9.80
N HIS A 16 7.48 10.84 9.39
CA HIS A 16 8.09 9.82 10.24
C HIS A 16 9.48 9.41 9.68
N PRO A 17 10.56 10.16 9.99
CA PRO A 17 11.91 9.86 9.48
C PRO A 17 12.43 8.45 9.80
N GLU A 18 11.96 7.86 10.90
CA GLU A 18 12.26 6.50 11.34
C GLU A 18 11.50 5.43 10.55
N SER A 19 10.52 5.83 9.74
CA SER A 19 9.71 4.90 8.98
C SER A 19 10.40 4.41 7.70
N LYS A 20 9.96 3.26 7.21
CA LYS A 20 10.42 2.64 5.96
C LYS A 20 9.26 2.22 5.08
N LEU A 21 9.49 2.21 3.76
CA LEU A 21 8.56 1.65 2.79
C LEU A 21 8.80 0.15 2.64
N SER A 22 7.82 -0.66 3.01
CA SER A 22 7.89 -2.12 2.95
C SER A 22 6.73 -2.70 2.13
N ALA A 23 6.80 -4.01 1.83
CA ALA A 23 5.63 -4.73 1.36
C ALA A 23 4.70 -4.97 2.54
N PHE A 24 3.41 -4.69 2.38
CA PHE A 24 2.42 -4.98 3.43
C PHE A 24 2.13 -6.49 3.49
N CYS A 25 2.09 -7.13 2.33
CA CYS A 25 1.98 -8.57 2.17
C CYS A 25 2.63 -9.00 0.84
N THR A 26 2.71 -10.31 0.60
CA THR A 26 3.23 -10.91 -0.64
C THR A 26 2.16 -11.15 -1.72
N GLY A 27 0.91 -10.75 -1.45
CA GLY A 27 -0.22 -10.99 -2.34
C GLY A 27 -0.16 -10.22 -3.66
N HIS A 28 -0.52 -10.90 -4.75
CA HIS A 28 -0.78 -10.30 -6.05
C HIS A 28 -2.30 -10.17 -6.23
N TYR A 29 -2.78 -8.93 -6.31
CA TYR A 29 -4.21 -8.63 -6.40
C TYR A 29 -4.60 -8.29 -7.85
N GLN A 30 -5.84 -8.59 -8.22
CA GLN A 30 -6.35 -8.33 -9.57
C GLN A 30 -6.28 -6.85 -9.93
N TRP A 31 -5.66 -6.48 -11.04
CA TRP A 31 -5.68 -5.09 -11.50
C TRP A 31 -7.06 -4.70 -12.06
N HIS A 32 -7.64 -3.59 -11.57
CA HIS A 32 -8.96 -3.07 -11.99
C HIS A 32 -8.89 -1.77 -12.80
N GLY A 33 -7.75 -1.49 -13.45
CA GLY A 33 -7.57 -0.29 -14.27
C GLY A 33 -7.12 0.96 -13.50
N SER A 34 -7.39 1.06 -12.20
CA SER A 34 -6.93 2.17 -11.35
C SER A 34 -6.69 1.74 -9.90
N VAL A 35 -5.71 2.36 -9.25
CA VAL A 35 -5.45 2.20 -7.81
C VAL A 35 -6.62 2.70 -6.96
N CYS A 36 -7.45 3.63 -7.47
CA CYS A 36 -8.60 4.19 -6.76
C CYS A 36 -9.64 3.12 -6.38
N HIS A 37 -9.70 2.01 -7.13
CA HIS A 37 -10.58 0.88 -6.84
C HIS A 37 -10.38 0.29 -5.43
N TYR A 38 -9.19 0.48 -4.87
CA TYR A 38 -8.82 -0.04 -3.56
C TYR A 38 -8.96 0.95 -2.42
N TYR A 39 -9.13 2.24 -2.71
CA TYR A 39 -9.18 3.26 -1.67
C TYR A 39 -10.36 3.02 -0.73
N GLY A 40 -10.12 3.20 0.57
CA GLY A 40 -11.13 3.00 1.60
C GLY A 40 -11.41 1.54 1.97
N ARG A 41 -10.89 0.55 1.23
CA ARG A 41 -10.99 -0.86 1.62
C ARG A 41 -10.25 -1.11 2.92
N GLU A 42 -10.84 -1.93 3.76
CA GLU A 42 -10.25 -2.32 5.03
C GLU A 42 -9.20 -3.41 4.84
N VAL A 43 -8.13 -3.28 5.60
CA VAL A 43 -7.09 -4.28 5.77
C VAL A 43 -6.86 -4.47 7.27
N GLN A 44 -6.29 -5.63 7.63
CA GLN A 44 -5.93 -5.91 9.00
C GLN A 44 -5.09 -4.77 9.58
N ASP A 45 -5.41 -4.39 10.81
CA ASP A 45 -4.61 -3.44 11.56
C ASP A 45 -3.40 -4.15 12.16
N ILE A 46 -2.20 -3.65 11.87
CA ILE A 46 -0.93 -4.29 12.24
C ILE A 46 -0.09 -3.28 13.00
N SER A 47 0.40 -3.69 14.17
CA SER A 47 1.30 -2.86 14.98
C SER A 47 2.53 -2.44 14.17
N GLY A 48 2.90 -1.15 14.27
CA GLY A 48 4.03 -0.58 13.53
C GLY A 48 3.73 -0.21 12.07
N VAL A 49 2.53 -0.49 11.54
CA VAL A 49 2.12 -0.01 10.21
C VAL A 49 1.40 1.33 10.35
N LEU A 50 1.91 2.36 9.69
CA LEU A 50 1.33 3.72 9.70
C LEU A 50 0.37 3.96 8.54
N ALA A 51 0.62 3.35 7.39
CA ALA A 51 -0.19 3.52 6.20
C ALA A 51 -0.08 2.31 5.26
N VAL A 52 -1.16 2.03 4.52
CA VAL A 52 -1.19 1.02 3.45
C VAL A 52 -1.70 1.66 2.17
N PHE A 53 -1.00 1.42 1.06
CA PHE A 53 -1.36 1.94 -0.26
C PHE A 53 -1.10 0.89 -1.35
N VAL A 54 -1.74 1.06 -2.51
CA VAL A 54 -1.62 0.16 -3.65
C VAL A 54 -0.67 0.72 -4.70
N GLU A 55 0.13 -0.17 -5.30
CA GLU A 55 0.87 0.10 -6.53
C GLU A 55 0.48 -0.87 -7.63
N ARG A 56 0.46 -0.37 -8.88
CA ARG A 56 0.39 -1.23 -10.06
C ARG A 56 1.76 -1.82 -10.34
N ARG A 57 1.81 -3.12 -10.60
CA ARG A 57 2.96 -3.79 -11.21
C ARG A 57 2.54 -4.48 -12.50
N GLN A 58 3.53 -4.80 -13.32
CA GLN A 58 3.34 -5.55 -14.56
C GLN A 58 4.25 -6.76 -14.52
N GLY A 59 3.63 -7.94 -14.62
CA GLY A 59 4.33 -9.22 -14.70
C GLY A 59 4.08 -9.89 -16.03
N ARG A 60 4.58 -11.12 -16.19
CA ARG A 60 4.40 -11.91 -17.42
C ARG A 60 2.92 -12.22 -17.71
N ALA A 61 2.11 -12.40 -16.67
CA ALA A 61 0.67 -12.67 -16.78
C ALA A 61 -0.19 -11.40 -16.91
N GLY A 62 0.42 -10.22 -17.07
CA GLY A 62 -0.27 -8.94 -17.16
C GLY A 62 -0.15 -8.08 -15.90
N PRO A 63 -0.96 -7.01 -15.81
CA PRO A 63 -0.92 -6.08 -14.69
C PRO A 63 -1.57 -6.66 -13.44
N TYR A 64 -0.98 -6.37 -12.29
CA TYR A 64 -1.50 -6.74 -10.98
C TYR A 64 -1.27 -5.61 -9.98
N ALA A 65 -2.02 -5.62 -8.88
CA ALA A 65 -1.86 -4.71 -7.76
C ALA A 65 -1.06 -5.38 -6.64
N ILE A 66 -0.25 -4.58 -5.94
CA ILE A 66 0.42 -4.98 -4.72
C ILE A 66 0.10 -3.99 -3.59
N LEU A 67 0.13 -4.48 -2.35
CA LEU A 67 -0.01 -3.63 -1.16
C LEU A 67 1.38 -3.29 -0.61
N ARG A 68 1.64 -1.99 -0.48
CA ARG A 68 2.82 -1.41 0.16
C ARG A 68 2.41 -0.76 1.47
N SER A 69 3.36 -0.63 2.38
CA SER A 69 3.15 -0.01 3.68
C SER A 69 4.25 0.98 4.03
N VAL A 70 3.88 1.97 4.85
CA VAL A 70 4.81 2.77 5.65
C VAL A 70 4.85 2.15 7.04
N THR A 71 6.04 1.79 7.52
CA THR A 71 6.19 1.05 8.78
C THR A 71 7.27 1.65 9.66
N VAL A 72 7.01 1.71 10.97
CA VAL A 72 7.95 2.07 12.04
C VAL A 72 8.30 0.79 12.81
N ASN A 73 9.27 0.04 12.28
CA ASN A 73 9.85 -1.15 12.90
C ASN A 73 11.33 -0.92 13.09
#